data_AF-A0A835YSR6-F1
#
_entry.id   AF-A0A835YSR6-F1
#
_cell.length_a   1.000
_cell.length_b   1.000
_cell.length_c   1.000
_cell.angle_alpha   90.00
_cell.angle_beta   90.00
_cell.angle_gamma   90.00
#
_symmetry.space_group_name_H-M   'P 1'
#
loop_
_entity.id
_entity.type
_entity.pdbx_description
1 polymer ?
#
loop_
_entity_poly.entity_id
_entity_poly.type
_entity_poly.pdbx_seq_one_letter_code
_entity_poly.pdbx_strand_id
1 'polypeptide(L)'
;MFQDDLLETENVNTLKFGPGFEEIQCLTHTEVYQILTSKTHDVQRTQAYTKTIEHVKRFGTADDEKHAITTELRQALETFERDTDQGTETLHSYEIVSLCNLMQADSTVDEAIALIPSLSRKFKEEDIEALLDIIRKANAAR
;
A
#
# COMPACT_ATOMS: atom_id res chain seq x y z
N MET A 1 -24.50 16.50 -27.89
CA MET A 1 -23.04 16.48 -27.80
C MET A 1 -22.72 16.03 -26.38
N PHE A 2 -22.73 14.72 -26.14
CA PHE A 2 -22.56 14.15 -24.80
C PHE A 2 -21.09 13.82 -24.61
N GLN A 3 -20.39 14.74 -23.94
CA GLN A 3 -19.41 14.47 -22.88
C GLN A 3 -18.49 13.23 -23.06
N ASP A 4 -17.75 13.17 -24.17
CA ASP A 4 -16.66 12.19 -24.38
C ASP A 4 -15.33 12.62 -23.70
N ASP A 5 -15.30 13.74 -22.97
CA ASP A 5 -14.11 14.26 -22.26
C ASP A 5 -13.90 13.69 -20.83
N LEU A 6 -14.73 12.72 -20.37
CA LEU A 6 -14.69 12.19 -19.00
C LEU A 6 -13.87 10.90 -18.82
N LEU A 7 -13.12 10.47 -19.82
CA LEU A 7 -12.18 9.35 -19.71
C LEU A 7 -10.74 9.86 -19.83
N GLU A 8 -10.31 10.72 -18.89
CA GLU A 8 -8.98 10.47 -18.36
C GLU A 8 -9.04 9.09 -17.69
N THR A 9 -8.72 8.04 -18.46
CA THR A 9 -8.80 6.66 -17.99
C THR A 9 -7.99 6.50 -16.70
N GLU A 10 -8.69 6.40 -15.58
CA GLU A 10 -8.12 6.06 -14.28
C GLU A 10 -7.26 4.80 -14.44
N ASN A 11 -6.01 4.88 -13.99
CA ASN A 11 -5.07 3.80 -14.13
C ASN A 11 -4.04 3.86 -13.02
N VAL A 12 -4.23 2.97 -12.05
CA VAL A 12 -3.37 2.82 -10.88
C VAL A 12 -1.93 2.46 -11.24
N ASN A 13 -1.70 1.71 -12.32
CA ASN A 13 -0.34 1.39 -12.81
C ASN A 13 0.42 2.65 -13.23
N THR A 14 -0.30 3.74 -13.48
CA THR A 14 0.28 5.04 -13.85
C THR A 14 0.06 6.11 -12.79
N LEU A 15 -0.45 5.75 -11.61
CA LEU A 15 -0.85 6.67 -10.52
C LEU A 15 -1.85 7.75 -10.98
N LYS A 16 -2.73 7.40 -11.92
CA LYS A 16 -3.83 8.25 -12.36
C LYS A 16 -5.09 7.82 -11.63
N PHE A 17 -5.52 8.63 -10.67
CA PHE A 17 -6.72 8.37 -9.88
C PHE A 17 -7.86 9.28 -10.29
N GLY A 18 -9.08 8.87 -9.98
CA GLY A 18 -10.28 9.67 -10.23
C GLY A 18 -10.36 10.91 -9.35
N PRO A 19 -11.29 11.83 -9.69
CA PRO A 19 -11.51 13.05 -8.92
C PRO A 19 -11.86 12.73 -7.46
N GLY A 20 -11.10 13.32 -6.54
CA GLY A 20 -11.26 13.16 -5.09
C GLY A 20 -10.30 12.16 -4.45
N PHE A 21 -9.39 11.54 -5.21
CA PHE A 21 -8.38 10.59 -4.71
C PHE A 21 -6.93 11.10 -4.83
N GLU A 22 -6.73 12.33 -5.29
CA GLU A 22 -5.40 12.89 -5.61
C GLU A 22 -4.51 13.07 -4.37
N GLU A 23 -5.10 13.37 -3.21
CA GLU A 23 -4.39 13.62 -1.94
C GLU A 23 -4.83 12.66 -0.83
N ILE A 24 -5.43 11.51 -1.18
CA ILE A 24 -5.90 10.54 -0.18
C ILE A 24 -4.76 9.65 0.31
N GLN A 25 -4.67 9.55 1.64
CA GLN A 25 -3.83 8.55 2.29
C GLN A 25 -4.49 7.17 2.23
N CYS A 26 -3.77 6.20 1.66
CA CYS A 26 -4.18 4.81 1.60
C CYS A 26 -3.95 4.11 2.95
N LEU A 27 -4.77 3.09 3.23
CA LEU A 27 -4.69 2.25 4.43
C LEU A 27 -4.32 0.81 4.08
N THR A 28 -3.42 0.23 4.86
CA THR A 28 -3.08 -1.20 4.84
C THR A 28 -4.23 -2.06 5.35
N HIS A 29 -4.24 -3.35 5.00
CA HIS A 29 -5.25 -4.28 5.52
C HIS A 29 -5.27 -4.32 7.05
N THR A 30 -4.07 -4.25 7.66
CA THR A 30 -3.88 -4.21 9.11
C THR A 30 -4.52 -2.97 9.74
N GLU A 31 -4.27 -1.77 9.19
CA GLU A 31 -4.86 -0.51 9.68
C GLU A 31 -6.39 -0.54 9.55
N VAL A 32 -6.92 -1.03 8.43
CA VAL A 32 -8.36 -1.18 8.23
C VAL A 32 -8.96 -2.12 9.27
N TYR A 33 -8.32 -3.26 9.54
CA TYR A 33 -8.80 -4.20 10.57
C TYR A 33 -8.90 -3.52 11.93
N GLN A 34 -7.85 -2.82 12.36
CA GLN A 34 -7.85 -2.10 13.64
C GLN A 34 -8.91 -1.01 13.74
N ILE A 35 -9.09 -0.21 12.69
CA ILE A 35 -10.11 0.84 12.66
C ILE A 35 -11.50 0.20 12.77
N LEU A 36 -11.73 -0.93 12.11
CA LEU A 36 -13.02 -1.62 12.19
C LEU A 36 -13.25 -2.29 13.55
N THR A 37 -12.22 -2.83 14.21
CA THR A 37 -12.35 -3.49 15.53
C THR A 37 -12.38 -2.52 16.71
N SER A 38 -11.71 -1.36 16.60
CA SER A 38 -11.71 -0.30 17.62
C SER A 38 -13.05 0.43 17.70
N LYS A 39 -13.86 0.41 16.63
CA LYS A 39 -15.23 0.92 16.65
C LYS A 39 -16.13 -0.02 17.45
N THR A 40 -16.08 0.12 18.76
CA THR A 40 -16.93 -0.62 19.69
C THR A 40 -18.35 -0.06 19.70
N HIS A 41 -19.29 -0.88 19.22
CA HIS A 41 -20.70 -0.94 19.61
C HIS A 41 -21.77 -0.12 18.86
N ASP A 42 -21.45 0.96 18.15
CA ASP A 42 -22.50 1.79 17.49
C ASP A 42 -22.58 1.66 15.96
N VAL A 43 -21.78 0.81 15.33
CA VAL A 43 -21.80 0.66 13.86
C VAL A 43 -22.81 -0.41 13.47
N GLN A 44 -23.84 -0.01 12.71
CA GLN A 44 -24.72 -0.94 12.02
C GLN A 44 -23.88 -1.81 11.08
N ARG A 45 -23.75 -3.10 11.42
CA ARG A 45 -22.96 -4.05 10.64
C ARG A 45 -23.71 -4.40 9.36
N THR A 46 -23.46 -3.62 8.31
CA THR A 46 -23.94 -3.93 6.97
C THR A 46 -23.26 -5.18 6.42
N GLN A 47 -23.79 -5.75 5.34
CA GLN A 47 -23.15 -6.88 4.67
C GLN A 47 -21.72 -6.53 4.19
N ALA A 48 -21.51 -5.30 3.70
CA ALA A 48 -20.20 -4.82 3.30
C ALA A 48 -19.23 -4.78 4.50
N TYR A 49 -19.67 -4.25 5.64
CA TYR A 49 -18.85 -4.24 6.86
C TYR A 49 -18.40 -5.65 7.26
N THR A 50 -19.33 -6.61 7.31
CA THR A 50 -19.03 -8.00 7.70
C THR A 50 -18.05 -8.68 6.75
N LYS A 51 -18.23 -8.50 5.43
CA LYS A 51 -17.30 -9.06 4.45
C LYS A 51 -15.92 -8.41 4.53
N THR A 52 -15.87 -7.09 4.72
CA THR A 52 -14.60 -6.38 4.83
C THR A 52 -13.84 -6.81 6.07
N ILE A 53 -14.48 -6.85 7.25
CA ILE A 53 -13.79 -7.24 8.49
C ILE A 53 -13.28 -8.69 8.42
N GLU A 54 -14.03 -9.61 7.81
CA GLU A 54 -13.56 -10.99 7.57
C GLU A 54 -12.36 -11.03 6.63
N HIS A 55 -12.39 -10.24 5.55
CA HIS A 55 -11.29 -10.14 4.60
C HIS A 55 -10.02 -9.57 5.25
N VAL A 56 -10.12 -8.41 5.90
CA VAL A 56 -8.96 -7.77 6.52
C VAL A 56 -8.48 -8.50 7.76
N LYS A 57 -9.34 -9.26 8.47
CA LYS A 57 -8.87 -10.18 9.52
C LYS A 57 -7.98 -11.29 8.95
N ARG A 58 -8.32 -11.81 7.77
CA ARG A 58 -7.57 -12.89 7.12
C ARG A 58 -6.20 -12.40 6.61
N PHE A 59 -6.14 -11.21 6.02
CA PHE A 59 -4.94 -10.70 5.35
C PHE A 59 -4.15 -9.63 6.13
N GLY A 60 -4.82 -8.88 7.00
CA GLY A 60 -4.24 -7.84 7.86
C GLY A 60 -3.93 -8.29 9.28
N THR A 61 -4.21 -9.56 9.63
CA THR A 61 -4.00 -10.25 10.91
C THR A 61 -4.63 -9.61 12.16
N ALA A 62 -4.93 -10.44 13.15
CA ALA A 62 -5.49 -10.02 14.45
C ALA A 62 -4.44 -9.98 15.57
N ASP A 63 -3.16 -10.06 15.20
CA ASP A 63 -2.02 -10.19 16.08
C ASP A 63 -1.35 -8.82 16.27
N ASP A 64 -1.26 -8.38 17.53
CA ASP A 64 -0.71 -7.07 17.91
C ASP A 64 0.77 -6.94 17.52
N GLU A 65 1.54 -8.03 17.56
CA GLU A 65 2.96 -8.03 17.17
C GLU A 65 3.11 -7.76 15.68
N LYS A 66 2.33 -8.45 14.85
CA LYS A 66 2.34 -8.23 13.40
C LYS A 66 1.78 -6.86 13.00
N HIS A 67 0.90 -6.29 13.82
CA HIS A 67 0.49 -4.91 13.63
C HIS A 67 1.66 -3.95 13.81
N ALA A 68 2.40 -4.04 14.92
CA ALA A 68 3.56 -3.20 15.18
C ALA A 68 4.56 -3.27 14.02
N ILE A 69 4.87 -4.49 13.55
CA ILE A 69 5.76 -4.70 12.42
C ILE A 69 5.25 -4.05 11.13
N THR A 70 3.94 -4.12 10.87
CA THR A 70 3.35 -3.49 9.67
C THR A 70 3.41 -1.96 9.75
N THR A 71 3.21 -1.40 10.94
CA THR A 71 3.34 0.05 11.18
C THR A 71 4.78 0.51 11.00
N GLU A 72 5.75 -0.22 11.55
CA GLU A 72 7.18 0.07 11.37
C GLU A 72 7.61 -0.04 9.91
N LEU A 73 7.16 -1.08 9.20
CA LEU A 73 7.41 -1.24 7.77
C LEU A 73 6.86 -0.05 6.98
N ARG A 74 5.62 0.35 7.27
CA ARG A 74 4.99 1.51 6.63
C ARG A 74 5.81 2.78 6.85
N GLN A 75 6.24 3.06 8.08
CA GLN A 75 7.06 4.22 8.41
C GLN A 75 8.40 4.20 7.67
N ALA A 76 9.06 3.04 7.61
CA ALA A 76 10.32 2.89 6.89
C ALA A 76 10.16 3.20 5.39
N LEU A 77 9.08 2.73 4.78
CA LEU A 77 8.76 3.00 3.37
C LEU A 77 8.34 4.48 3.14
N GLU A 78 7.64 5.11 4.07
CA GLU A 78 7.30 6.54 4.01
C GLU A 78 8.55 7.44 4.09
N THR A 79 9.59 7.00 4.79
CA THR A 79 10.88 7.70 4.88
C THR A 79 11.86 7.33 3.77
N PHE A 80 11.49 6.41 2.87
CA PHE A 80 12.36 6.05 1.76
C PHE A 80 12.37 7.18 0.72
N GLU A 81 13.55 7.74 0.52
CA GLU A 81 13.79 8.86 -0.36
C GLU A 81 14.94 8.52 -1.30
N ARG A 82 14.81 8.92 -2.56
CA ARG A 82 15.85 8.75 -3.57
C ARG A 82 16.21 10.09 -4.16
N ASP A 83 17.47 10.48 -4.04
CA ASP A 83 17.97 11.68 -4.68
C ASP A 83 18.21 11.45 -6.17
N THR A 84 17.61 12.33 -6.98
CA THR A 84 17.80 12.38 -8.43
C THR A 84 18.27 13.76 -8.85
N ASP A 85 18.73 13.89 -10.10
CA ASP A 85 19.11 15.18 -10.67
C ASP A 85 17.95 16.20 -10.70
N GLN A 86 16.69 15.73 -10.55
CA GLN A 86 15.47 16.53 -10.57
C GLN A 86 14.87 16.79 -9.18
N GLY A 87 15.52 16.29 -8.12
CA GLY A 87 15.06 16.39 -6.74
C GLY A 87 14.89 15.02 -6.09
N THR A 88 14.24 15.01 -4.93
CA THR A 88 14.02 13.80 -4.13
C THR A 88 12.72 13.11 -4.55
N GLU A 89 12.82 11.87 -5.00
CA GLU A 89 11.67 11.02 -5.32
C GLU A 89 11.25 10.21 -4.09
N THR A 90 9.95 10.18 -3.83
CA THR A 90 9.32 9.42 -2.75
C THR A 90 8.23 8.49 -3.29
N LEU A 91 7.89 7.47 -2.51
CA LEU A 91 6.82 6.54 -2.84
C LEU A 91 5.45 7.21 -2.70
N HIS A 92 4.55 6.91 -3.61
CA HIS A 92 3.15 7.30 -3.48
C HIS A 92 2.45 6.46 -2.39
N SER A 93 1.44 7.00 -1.70
CA SER A 93 0.73 6.28 -0.63
C SER A 93 0.17 4.92 -1.08
N TYR A 94 -0.31 4.83 -2.32
CA TYR A 94 -0.72 3.57 -2.95
C TYR A 94 0.43 2.55 -3.05
N GLU A 95 1.62 2.98 -3.46
CA GLU A 95 2.78 2.10 -3.64
C GLU A 95 3.22 1.55 -2.29
N ILE A 96 3.27 2.40 -1.26
CA ILE A 96 3.59 2.01 0.11
C ILE A 96 2.63 0.94 0.63
N VAL A 97 1.33 1.19 0.52
CA VAL A 97 0.32 0.25 0.99
C VAL A 97 0.33 -1.05 0.18
N SER A 98 0.58 -0.98 -1.12
CA SER A 98 0.69 -2.16 -1.98
C SER A 98 1.91 -3.00 -1.62
N LEU A 99 3.06 -2.38 -1.36
CA LEU A 99 4.27 -3.04 -0.85
C LEU A 99 3.99 -3.74 0.49
N CYS A 100 3.37 -3.04 1.45
CA CYS A 100 3.02 -3.60 2.76
C CYS A 100 2.05 -4.80 2.68
N ASN A 101 1.07 -4.74 1.76
CA ASN A 101 0.02 -5.75 1.68
C ASN A 101 0.40 -6.96 0.80
N LEU A 102 1.24 -6.78 -0.21
CA LEU A 102 1.52 -7.79 -1.23
C LEU A 102 2.88 -8.47 -1.06
N MET A 103 3.91 -7.73 -0.66
CA MET A 103 5.30 -8.23 -0.72
C MET A 103 5.67 -9.08 0.48
N GLN A 104 6.42 -10.16 0.22
CA GLN A 104 6.90 -11.11 1.21
C GLN A 104 8.43 -11.13 1.26
N ALA A 105 9.01 -11.91 2.16
CA ALA A 105 10.47 -11.98 2.32
C ALA A 105 11.18 -12.60 1.10
N ASP A 106 10.49 -13.45 0.35
CA ASP A 106 10.98 -14.08 -0.88
C ASP A 106 10.60 -13.32 -2.15
N SER A 107 9.97 -12.14 -2.02
CA SER A 107 9.62 -11.32 -3.17
C SER A 107 10.85 -10.82 -3.92
N THR A 108 10.70 -10.77 -5.24
CA THR A 108 11.74 -10.38 -6.20
C THR A 108 11.42 -9.04 -6.84
N VAL A 109 12.43 -8.37 -7.40
CA VAL A 109 12.24 -7.11 -8.16
C VAL A 109 11.25 -7.29 -9.30
N ASP A 110 11.36 -8.39 -10.05
CA ASP A 110 10.44 -8.71 -11.16
C ASP A 110 8.99 -8.83 -10.68
N GLU A 111 8.77 -9.49 -9.54
CA GLU A 111 7.44 -9.60 -8.93
C GLU A 111 6.89 -8.24 -8.51
N ALA A 112 7.71 -7.42 -7.85
CA ALA A 112 7.33 -6.08 -7.41
C ALA A 112 6.93 -5.18 -8.59
N ILE A 113 7.69 -5.22 -9.69
CA ILE A 113 7.39 -4.46 -10.91
C ILE A 113 6.14 -5.01 -11.61
N ALA A 114 5.97 -6.33 -11.66
CA ALA A 114 4.80 -6.96 -12.27
C ALA A 114 3.50 -6.62 -11.53
N LEU A 115 3.54 -6.57 -10.19
CA LEU A 115 2.38 -6.29 -9.35
C LEU A 115 2.14 -4.78 -9.14
N ILE A 116 3.20 -3.96 -9.13
CA ILE A 116 3.14 -2.51 -8.89
C ILE A 116 3.93 -1.80 -9.99
N PRO A 117 3.40 -1.71 -11.23
CA PRO A 117 4.15 -1.20 -12.38
C PRO A 117 4.54 0.28 -12.29
N SER A 118 3.95 1.03 -11.37
CA SER A 118 4.32 2.43 -11.14
C SER A 118 5.72 2.58 -10.54
N LEU A 119 6.23 1.56 -9.84
CA LEU A 119 7.56 1.58 -9.22
C LEU A 119 8.66 1.76 -10.26
N SER A 120 8.66 0.96 -11.33
CA SER A 120 9.70 1.01 -12.37
C SER A 120 9.65 2.28 -13.24
N ARG A 121 8.66 3.15 -13.04
CA ARG A 121 8.59 4.45 -13.75
C ARG A 121 9.44 5.51 -13.06
N LYS A 122 9.68 5.37 -11.77
CA LYS A 122 10.46 6.31 -10.94
C LYS A 122 11.76 5.67 -10.46
N PHE A 123 11.68 4.45 -9.93
CA PHE A 123 12.76 3.75 -9.26
C PHE A 123 13.48 2.78 -10.21
N LYS A 124 14.81 2.68 -10.07
CA LYS A 124 15.61 1.65 -10.75
C LYS A 124 15.50 0.33 -9.99
N GLU A 125 15.91 -0.76 -10.63
CA GLU A 125 15.92 -2.10 -9.99
C GLU A 125 16.71 -2.12 -8.67
N GLU A 126 17.82 -1.39 -8.59
CA GLU A 126 18.63 -1.26 -7.36
C GLU A 126 17.85 -0.58 -6.22
N ASP A 127 17.06 0.44 -6.54
CA ASP A 127 16.21 1.14 -5.56
C ASP A 127 15.07 0.22 -5.09
N ILE A 128 14.47 -0.54 -6.01
CA ILE A 128 13.41 -1.50 -5.71
C ILE A 128 13.96 -2.65 -4.85
N GLU A 129 15.17 -3.14 -5.14
CA GLU A 129 15.82 -4.15 -4.30
C GLU A 129 16.08 -3.62 -2.88
N ALA A 130 16.47 -2.35 -2.73
CA ALA A 130 16.60 -1.71 -1.42
C ALA A 130 15.26 -1.63 -0.66
N LEU A 131 14.15 -1.36 -1.36
CA LEU A 131 12.80 -1.43 -0.78
C LEU A 131 12.45 -2.85 -0.33
N LEU A 132 12.77 -3.86 -1.13
CA LEU A 132 12.54 -5.26 -0.78
C LEU A 132 13.41 -5.69 0.41
N ASP A 133 14.62 -5.16 0.56
CA ASP A 133 15.44 -5.39 1.74
C ASP A 133 14.81 -4.85 3.04
N ILE A 134 14.12 -3.71 2.97
CA ILE A 134 13.34 -3.20 4.12
C ILE A 134 12.22 -4.19 4.46
N ILE A 135 11.50 -4.68 3.45
CA ILE A 135 10.41 -5.67 3.61
C ILE A 135 10.93 -7.00 4.18
N ARG A 136 12.08 -7.48 3.71
CA ARG A 136 12.73 -8.71 4.20
C ARG A 136 13.09 -8.59 5.67
N LYS A 137 13.67 -7.47 6.09
CA LYS A 137 14.00 -7.20 7.49
C LYS A 137 12.76 -7.18 8.37
N ALA A 138 11.68 -6.54 7.91
CA ALA A 138 10.42 -6.50 8.65
C ALA A 138 9.77 -7.90 8.75
N ASN A 139 9.76 -8.67 7.67
CA ASN A 139 9.19 -10.02 7.65
C ASN A 139 10.01 -11.05 8.42
N ALA A 140 11.33 -10.87 8.56
CA ALA A 140 12.15 -11.73 9.42
C ALA A 140 11.80 -11.60 10.92
N ALA A 141 11.12 -10.52 11.30
CA ALA A 141 10.59 -10.31 12.65
C ALA A 141 9.15 -10.81 12.83
N ARG A 142 8.47 -11.26 11.76
CA ARG A 142 7.07 -11.77 11.78
C ARG A 142 6.98 -13.28 12.00
#